data_AF-A0A946B3G9-F1
#
_entry.id   AF-A0A946B3G9-F1
#
_cell.length_a   1.000
_cell.length_b   1.000
_cell.length_c   1.000
_cell.angle_alpha   90.00
_cell.angle_beta   90.00
_cell.angle_gamma   90.00
#
_symmetry.space_group_name_H-M   'P 1'
#
loop_
_entity.id
_entity.type
_entity.pdbx_description
1 polymer ?
#
loop_
_entity_poly.entity_id
_entity_poly.type
_entity_poly.pdbx_seq_one_letter_code
_entity_poly.pdbx_strand_id
1 'polypeptide(L)'
;MAPMLEIVESRLDDHVAAPQFLKLADCLANGGLVIGPEIKDWQDCPRVTPTMRLEIGGMVAAEGASAVPGGDAFDTVAAFACVIGNHCGGLKAGDALITGSLEGLFYGKPGDAIVGSIDGVGTVSAQFA
;
A
#
# COMPACT_ATOMS: atom_id res chain seq x y z
N MET A 1 2.14 0.30 13.72
CA MET A 1 2.42 0.07 12.26
C MET A 1 1.81 -1.27 11.88
N ALA A 2 1.39 -1.48 10.64
CA ALA A 2 0.84 -2.77 10.19
C ALA A 2 1.23 -3.04 8.72
N PRO A 3 1.37 -4.30 8.30
CA PRO A 3 1.47 -4.64 6.89
C PRO A 3 0.10 -4.46 6.23
N MET A 4 0.04 -3.89 5.03
CA MET A 4 -1.22 -3.59 4.33
C MET A 4 -1.15 -4.02 2.87
N LEU A 5 -2.29 -4.46 2.33
CA LEU A 5 -2.50 -4.65 0.89
C LEU A 5 -3.40 -3.54 0.37
N GLU A 6 -2.91 -2.77 -0.59
CA GLU A 6 -3.72 -1.85 -1.36
C GLU A 6 -4.34 -2.60 -2.54
N ILE A 7 -5.67 -2.59 -2.63
CA ILE A 7 -6.41 -3.08 -3.78
C ILE A 7 -6.75 -1.88 -4.65
N VAL A 8 -6.21 -1.85 -5.87
CA VAL A 8 -6.47 -0.78 -6.82
C VAL A 8 -7.48 -1.22 -7.89
N GLU A 9 -8.39 -0.32 -8.23
CA GLU A 9 -9.40 -0.50 -9.27
C GLU A 9 -9.66 0.86 -9.92
N SER A 10 -9.34 0.97 -11.21
CA SER A 10 -9.57 2.21 -11.96
C SER A 10 -10.96 2.23 -12.61
N ARG A 11 -11.60 3.40 -12.62
CA ARG A 11 -12.86 3.65 -13.35
C ARG A 11 -12.61 4.23 -14.74
N LEU A 12 -11.35 4.27 -15.18
CA LEU A 12 -10.95 4.73 -16.51
C LEU A 12 -10.73 3.53 -17.43
N ASP A 13 -11.17 3.64 -18.69
CA ASP A 13 -11.00 2.57 -19.69
C ASP A 13 -9.52 2.20 -19.90
N ASP A 14 -8.63 3.20 -19.91
CA ASP A 14 -7.18 3.01 -19.95
C ASP A 14 -6.50 3.88 -18.88
N HIS A 15 -6.36 3.32 -17.68
CA HIS A 15 -5.71 3.97 -16.55
C HIS A 15 -4.20 4.22 -16.79
N VAL A 16 -3.55 3.45 -17.67
CA VAL A 16 -2.11 3.58 -17.92
C VAL A 16 -1.88 4.84 -18.75
N ALA A 17 -2.63 4.99 -19.84
CA ALA A 17 -2.54 6.13 -20.75
C ALA A 17 -3.22 7.39 -20.23
N ALA A 18 -4.10 7.27 -19.22
CA ALA A 18 -4.81 8.42 -18.67
C ALA A 18 -3.85 9.51 -18.16
N PRO A 19 -4.14 10.81 -18.40
CA PRO A 19 -3.39 11.90 -17.81
C PRO A 19 -3.55 11.95 -16.29
N GLN A 20 -2.54 12.47 -15.59
CA GLN A 20 -2.47 12.44 -14.11
C GLN A 20 -3.69 13.04 -13.42
N PHE A 21 -4.29 14.10 -13.96
CA PHE A 21 -5.48 14.72 -13.35
C PHE A 21 -6.72 13.82 -13.43
N LEU A 22 -6.84 12.96 -14.45
CA LEU A 22 -7.91 11.95 -14.50
C LEU A 22 -7.63 10.83 -13.50
N LYS A 23 -6.37 10.40 -13.34
CA LYS A 23 -6.01 9.43 -12.28
C LYS A 23 -6.32 9.99 -10.89
N LEU A 24 -6.07 11.28 -10.66
CA LEU A 24 -6.42 11.95 -9.41
C LEU A 24 -7.94 12.04 -9.21
N ALA A 25 -8.70 12.41 -10.27
CA ALA A 25 -10.16 12.41 -10.24
C ALA A 25 -10.73 11.00 -9.97
N ASP A 26 -10.01 9.97 -10.41
CA ASP A 26 -10.31 8.56 -10.13
C ASP A 26 -9.83 8.10 -8.74
N CYS A 27 -9.63 9.01 -7.79
CA CYS A 27 -9.13 8.72 -6.45
C CYS A 27 -7.85 7.88 -6.46
N LEU A 28 -6.97 8.12 -7.43
CA LEU A 28 -5.74 7.35 -7.66
C LEU A 28 -5.98 5.84 -7.75
N ALA A 29 -7.11 5.44 -8.34
CA ALA A 29 -7.54 4.05 -8.46
C ALA A 29 -7.74 3.33 -7.12
N ASN A 30 -8.02 4.05 -6.03
CA ASN A 30 -8.34 3.42 -4.75
C ASN A 30 -9.58 2.52 -4.88
N GLY A 31 -9.44 1.22 -4.56
CA GLY A 31 -10.52 0.24 -4.54
C GLY A 31 -10.79 -0.31 -3.13
N GLY A 32 -9.73 -0.67 -2.40
CA GLY A 32 -9.85 -1.17 -1.03
C GLY A 32 -8.51 -1.27 -0.31
N LEU A 33 -8.58 -1.43 1.02
CA LEU A 33 -7.41 -1.59 1.87
C LEU A 33 -7.63 -2.78 2.81
N VAL A 34 -6.68 -3.71 2.82
CA VAL A 34 -6.64 -4.82 3.78
C VAL A 34 -5.54 -4.55 4.78
N ILE A 35 -5.91 -4.47 6.06
CA ILE A 35 -5.00 -4.12 7.14
C ILE A 35 -4.66 -5.39 7.92
N GLY A 36 -3.38 -5.74 7.97
CA GLY A 36 -2.88 -6.83 8.79
C GLY A 36 -2.79 -6.46 10.27
N PRO A 37 -2.28 -7.37 11.12
CA PRO A 37 -2.13 -7.11 12.54
C PRO A 37 -1.21 -5.91 12.82
N GLU A 38 -1.60 -5.07 13.78
CA GLU A 38 -0.75 -3.97 14.22
C GLU A 38 0.40 -4.48 15.11
N ILE A 39 1.59 -3.93 14.89
CA ILE A 39 2.76 -4.08 15.75
C ILE A 39 3.03 -2.81 16.57
N LYS A 40 3.49 -3.03 17.81
CA LYS A 40 3.83 -1.97 18.77
C LYS A 40 5.27 -1.49 18.64
N ASP A 41 6.18 -2.39 18.26
CA ASP A 41 7.63 -2.18 18.30
C ASP A 41 8.14 -1.70 16.93
N TRP A 42 7.40 -0.80 16.31
CA TRP A 42 7.60 -0.38 14.92
C TRP A 42 8.83 0.51 14.71
N GLN A 43 9.41 1.05 15.78
CA GLN A 43 10.56 1.95 15.74
C GLN A 43 11.82 1.25 15.20
N ASP A 44 11.89 -0.07 15.35
CA ASP A 44 12.98 -0.92 14.90
C ASP A 44 12.75 -1.50 13.48
N CYS A 45 11.60 -1.22 12.87
CA CYS A 45 11.28 -1.71 11.53
C CYS A 45 12.07 -0.97 10.44
N PRO A 46 12.43 -1.66 9.34
CA PRO A 46 13.05 -1.02 8.19
C PRO A 46 12.06 -0.07 7.51
N ARG A 47 12.48 1.19 7.32
CA ARG A 47 11.63 2.30 6.83
C ARG A 47 12.07 2.90 5.49
N VAL A 48 13.26 2.51 5.01
CA VAL A 48 13.85 2.99 3.74
C VAL A 48 13.89 1.87 2.70
N THR A 49 14.36 0.69 3.09
CA THR A 49 14.46 -0.47 2.19
C THR A 49 14.06 -1.76 2.90
N PRO A 50 12.76 -1.92 3.23
CA PRO A 50 12.27 -3.18 3.79
C PRO A 50 12.42 -4.34 2.80
N THR A 51 12.65 -5.54 3.34
CA THR A 51 12.50 -6.79 2.58
C THR A 51 11.03 -7.20 2.62
N MET A 52 10.46 -7.46 1.46
CA MET A 52 9.06 -7.85 1.31
C MET A 52 8.91 -9.09 0.45
N ARG A 53 7.74 -9.71 0.54
CA ARG A 53 7.33 -10.81 -0.32
C ARG A 53 5.83 -10.75 -0.57
N LEU A 54 5.44 -10.96 -1.82
CA LEU A 54 4.05 -11.01 -2.27
C LEU A 54 3.80 -12.32 -3.03
N GLU A 55 2.83 -13.08 -2.56
CA GLU A 55 2.30 -14.26 -3.24
C GLU A 55 0.88 -14.01 -3.74
N ILE A 56 0.58 -14.51 -4.93
CA ILE A 56 -0.77 -14.54 -5.52
C ILE A 56 -1.01 -15.93 -6.10
N GLY A 57 -2.11 -16.58 -5.70
CA GLY A 57 -2.46 -17.92 -6.18
C GLY A 57 -1.39 -18.98 -5.84
N GLY A 58 -0.65 -18.80 -4.74
CA GLY A 58 0.45 -19.69 -4.34
C GLY A 58 1.76 -19.51 -5.11
N MET A 59 1.85 -18.50 -5.99
CA MET A 59 3.05 -18.16 -6.74
C MET A 59 3.68 -16.87 -6.20
N VAL A 60 5.00 -16.82 -6.10
CA VAL A 60 5.73 -15.59 -5.75
C VAL A 60 5.62 -14.60 -6.91
N ALA A 61 4.90 -13.50 -6.67
CA ALA A 61 4.74 -12.41 -7.62
C ALA A 61 5.90 -11.40 -7.49
N ALA A 62 6.36 -11.14 -6.27
CA ALA A 62 7.51 -10.31 -5.97
C ALA A 62 8.17 -10.72 -4.65
N GLU A 63 9.49 -10.56 -4.55
CA GLU A 63 10.27 -10.85 -3.35
C GLU A 63 11.59 -10.07 -3.37
N GLY A 64 11.97 -9.51 -2.22
CA GLY A 64 13.28 -8.90 -2.02
C GLY A 64 13.23 -7.56 -1.31
N ALA A 65 14.40 -6.93 -1.24
CA ALA A 65 14.56 -5.58 -0.71
C ALA A 65 13.94 -4.57 -1.68
N SER A 66 12.99 -3.77 -1.19
CA SER A 66 12.30 -2.77 -1.98
C SER A 66 12.47 -1.38 -1.37
N ALA A 67 12.75 -0.38 -2.21
CA ALA A 67 12.86 1.00 -1.76
C ALA A 67 11.48 1.61 -1.52
N VAL A 68 11.28 2.19 -0.34
CA VAL A 68 10.04 2.88 -0.01
C VAL A 68 9.86 4.10 -0.94
N PRO A 69 8.68 4.28 -1.55
CA PRO A 69 8.39 5.50 -2.30
C PRO A 69 8.63 6.75 -1.47
N GLY A 70 9.31 7.75 -2.03
CA GLY A 70 9.68 8.96 -1.29
C GLY A 70 10.91 8.81 -0.40
N GLY A 71 11.54 7.63 -0.33
CA GLY A 71 12.82 7.38 0.34
C GLY A 71 12.69 6.88 1.78
N ASP A 72 11.75 7.40 2.56
CA ASP A 72 11.43 6.89 3.90
C ASP A 72 9.91 6.96 4.14
N ALA A 73 9.36 5.89 4.75
CA ALA A 73 7.93 5.77 5.02
C ALA A 73 7.41 6.88 5.94
N PHE A 74 8.15 7.23 6.99
CA PHE A 74 7.75 8.26 7.95
C PHE A 74 7.96 9.66 7.42
N ASP A 75 8.98 9.89 6.58
CA ASP A 75 9.13 11.18 5.89
C ASP A 75 7.95 11.42 4.94
N THR A 76 7.44 10.37 4.28
CA THR A 76 6.22 10.44 3.45
C THR A 76 5.01 10.83 4.30
N VAL A 77 4.83 10.23 5.49
CA VAL A 77 3.76 10.60 6.43
C VAL A 77 3.92 12.04 6.90
N ALA A 78 5.13 12.48 7.23
CA ALA A 78 5.41 13.84 7.68
C ALA A 78 5.12 14.87 6.58
N ALA A 79 5.53 14.59 5.34
CA ALA A 79 5.23 15.43 4.18
C ALA A 79 3.71 15.53 3.94
N PHE A 80 2.99 14.41 4.02
CA PHE A 80 1.53 14.41 3.92
C PHE A 80 0.87 15.25 5.03
N ALA A 81 1.30 15.08 6.29
CA ALA A 81 0.78 15.83 7.42
C ALA A 81 1.00 17.35 7.27
N CYS A 82 2.10 17.77 6.64
CA CYS A 82 2.37 19.18 6.34
C CYS A 82 1.40 19.79 5.32
N VAL A 83 0.88 18.99 4.37
CA VAL A 83 0.10 19.50 3.23
C VAL A 83 -1.41 19.27 3.36
N ILE A 84 -1.84 18.24 4.09
CA ILE A 84 -3.25 17.85 4.13
C ILE A 84 -4.16 18.94 4.73
N GLY A 85 -3.64 19.73 5.68
CA GLY A 85 -4.38 20.80 6.34
C GLY A 85 -5.73 20.31 6.89
N ASN A 86 -6.82 20.94 6.47
CA ASN A 86 -8.19 20.56 6.83
C ASN A 86 -8.95 19.83 5.70
N HIS A 87 -8.26 19.42 4.63
CA HIS A 87 -8.89 18.69 3.52
C HIS A 87 -9.55 17.41 4.05
N CYS A 88 -10.80 17.15 3.64
CA CYS A 88 -11.62 16.04 4.16
C CYS A 88 -11.73 15.99 5.71
N GLY A 89 -11.53 17.11 6.39
CA GLY A 89 -11.54 17.19 7.86
C GLY A 89 -10.18 16.98 8.52
N GLY A 90 -9.10 16.91 7.73
CA GLY A 90 -7.72 16.74 8.21
C GLY A 90 -7.41 15.32 8.68
N LEU A 91 -6.15 15.12 9.08
CA LEU A 91 -5.67 13.85 9.65
C LEU A 91 -6.13 13.68 11.10
N LYS A 92 -6.69 12.52 11.43
CA LYS A 92 -7.28 12.20 12.74
C LYS A 92 -6.66 10.94 13.33
N ALA A 93 -6.73 10.84 14.66
CA ALA A 93 -6.37 9.61 15.36
C ALA A 93 -7.31 8.47 14.94
N GLY A 94 -6.73 7.33 14.57
CA GLY A 94 -7.45 6.17 14.04
C GLY A 94 -7.50 6.10 12.51
N ASP A 95 -7.03 7.13 11.80
CA ASP A 95 -6.89 7.05 10.34
C ASP A 95 -5.82 6.04 9.94
N ALA A 96 -6.10 5.27 8.88
CA ALA A 96 -5.13 4.40 8.23
C ALA A 96 -4.46 5.15 7.07
N LEU A 97 -3.13 5.09 7.01
CA LEU A 97 -2.32 5.69 5.97
C LEU A 97 -1.42 4.63 5.34
N ILE A 98 -1.38 4.62 4.01
CA ILE A 98 -0.37 3.88 3.23
C ILE A 98 0.69 4.86 2.73
N THR A 99 1.94 4.42 2.69
CA THR A 99 3.10 5.25 2.31
C THR A 99 3.56 5.00 0.87
N GLY A 100 2.66 4.48 0.05
CA GLY A 100 2.94 4.02 -1.31
C GLY A 100 3.31 2.54 -1.37
N SER A 101 3.19 1.97 -2.57
CA SER A 101 3.46 0.55 -2.81
C SER A 101 4.96 0.26 -2.81
N LEU A 102 5.35 -0.84 -2.16
CA LEU A 102 6.71 -1.37 -2.23
C LEU A 102 7.01 -2.00 -3.60
N GLU A 103 6.01 -2.50 -4.30
CA GLU A 103 6.22 -3.14 -5.61
C GLU A 103 5.17 -2.69 -6.62
N GLY A 104 5.33 -3.14 -7.87
CA GLY A 104 4.42 -2.81 -8.96
C GLY A 104 2.98 -3.31 -8.79
N LEU A 105 2.21 -3.18 -9.87
CA LEU A 105 0.84 -3.68 -9.92
C LEU A 105 0.83 -5.15 -10.33
N PHE A 106 0.17 -5.97 -9.52
CA PHE A 106 -0.02 -7.39 -9.78
C PHE A 106 -1.51 -7.70 -9.87
N TYR A 107 -1.85 -8.69 -10.69
CA TYR A 107 -3.22 -9.05 -10.99
C TYR A 107 -3.48 -10.49 -10.55
N GLY A 108 -4.48 -10.67 -9.70
CA GLY A 108 -5.05 -11.98 -9.37
C GLY A 108 -6.36 -12.22 -10.12
N LYS A 109 -6.89 -13.43 -9.97
CA LYS A 109 -8.19 -13.86 -10.48
C LYS A 109 -9.13 -14.17 -9.30
N PRO A 110 -10.45 -14.23 -9.55
CA PRO A 110 -11.40 -14.78 -8.59
C PRO A 110 -10.91 -16.11 -8.01
N GLY A 111 -10.98 -16.23 -6.68
CA GLY A 111 -10.49 -17.39 -5.91
C GLY A 111 -9.03 -17.34 -5.48
N ASP A 112 -8.19 -16.47 -6.06
CA ASP A 112 -6.77 -16.39 -5.70
C ASP A 112 -6.59 -15.90 -4.26
N ALA A 113 -5.77 -16.63 -3.50
CA ALA A 113 -5.25 -16.17 -2.23
C ALA A 113 -4.07 -15.20 -2.47
N ILE A 114 -4.07 -14.09 -1.74
CA ILE A 114 -3.04 -13.07 -1.78
C ILE A 114 -2.40 -13.02 -0.39
N VAL A 115 -1.08 -13.12 -0.33
CA VAL A 115 -0.33 -13.06 0.92
C VAL A 115 0.84 -12.10 0.74
N GLY A 116 0.83 -11.01 1.49
CA GLY A 116 1.93 -10.06 1.57
C GLY A 116 2.64 -10.18 2.91
N SER A 117 3.97 -10.10 2.91
CA SER A 117 4.77 -10.01 4.13
C SER A 117 5.87 -8.98 3.99
N ILE A 118 6.18 -8.31 5.09
CA ILE A 118 7.30 -7.39 5.22
C ILE A 118 8.10 -7.81 6.45
N ASP A 119 9.41 -8.02 6.28
CA ASP A 119 10.30 -8.45 7.36
C ASP A 119 10.30 -7.42 8.50
N GLY A 120 10.09 -7.91 9.73
CA GLY A 120 9.97 -7.07 10.92
C GLY A 120 8.60 -6.43 11.14
N VAL A 121 7.74 -6.36 10.12
CA VAL A 121 6.40 -5.73 10.22
C VAL A 121 5.29 -6.78 10.32
N GLY A 122 5.39 -7.88 9.57
CA GLY A 122 4.47 -9.02 9.65
C GLY A 122 3.80 -9.37 8.31
N THR A 123 2.67 -10.07 8.39
CA THR A 123 1.95 -10.63 7.24
C THR A 123 0.51 -10.11 7.18
N VAL A 124 0.01 -9.94 5.96
CA VAL A 124 -1.37 -9.58 5.62
C VAL A 124 -1.85 -10.50 4.50
N SER A 125 -3.12 -10.90 4.53
CA SER A 125 -3.68 -11.76 3.50
C SER A 125 -5.11 -11.39 3.14
N ALA A 126 -5.50 -11.74 1.92
CA ALA A 126 -6.83 -11.60 1.38
C ALA A 126 -7.14 -12.73 0.40
N GLN A 127 -8.39 -12.88 0.03
CA GLN A 127 -8.79 -13.77 -1.06
C GLN A 127 -9.77 -13.02 -1.95
N PHE A 128 -9.54 -13.05 -3.26
CA PHE A 128 -10.54 -12.56 -4.21
C PHE A 128 -11.71 -13.52 -4.25
N ALA A 129 -12.93 -12.98 -4.15
CA ALA A 129 -14.17 -13.76 -4.29
C ALA A 129 -14.38 -14.22 -5.74
#